data_AF-A0A6N6LPS1-F1
#
_entry.id   AF-A0A6N6LPS1-F1
#
_cell.length_a   1.000
_cell.length_b   1.000
_cell.length_c   1.000
_cell.angle_alpha   90.00
_cell.angle_beta   90.00
_cell.angle_gamma   90.00
#
_symmetry.space_group_name_H-M   'P 1'
#
loop_
_entity.id
_entity.type
_entity.pdbx_description
1 polymer ?
#
loop_
_entity_poly.entity_id
_entity_poly.type
_entity_poly.pdbx_seq_one_letter_code
_entity_poly.pdbx_strand_id
1 'polypeptide(L)'
;MLIIAMNYKLNLFFCLFLFLKADDFLSLKNEKVNFSNLENPFSNPYLEKIYKLQIQAIILNHVKIDDNWYKINDEIYSAKLKDIKENAIVLEYDNELILIKAQSNDKILIN
;
A
#
# COMPACT_ATOMS: atom_id res chain seq x y z
N MET A 1 -71.36 2.61 7.72
CA MET A 1 -70.34 1.75 8.34
C MET A 1 -69.59 0.96 7.26
N LEU A 2 -68.80 1.64 6.41
CA LEU A 2 -68.02 1.01 5.32
C LEU A 2 -66.68 1.72 5.06
N ILE A 3 -66.63 3.04 5.34
CA ILE A 3 -65.42 3.88 5.16
C ILE A 3 -64.30 3.50 6.14
N ILE A 4 -64.66 2.99 7.32
CA ILE A 4 -63.72 2.60 8.36
C ILE A 4 -62.92 1.34 7.93
N ALA A 5 -63.55 0.39 7.23
CA ALA A 5 -62.92 -0.88 6.83
C ALA A 5 -61.82 -0.73 5.74
N MET A 6 -61.88 0.31 4.89
CA MET A 6 -60.90 0.54 3.82
C MET A 6 -59.57 1.11 4.34
N ASN A 7 -59.57 1.82 5.47
CA ASN A 7 -58.38 2.47 6.04
C ASN A 7 -57.40 1.47 6.69
N TYR A 8 -57.90 0.35 7.21
CA TYR A 8 -57.07 -0.68 7.83
C TYR A 8 -56.32 -1.51 6.79
N LYS A 9 -56.96 -1.82 5.65
CA LYS A 9 -56.33 -2.58 4.55
C LYS A 9 -55.18 -1.81 3.91
N LEU A 10 -55.31 -0.49 3.78
CA LEU A 10 -54.26 0.36 3.22
C LEU A 10 -53.05 0.50 4.18
N ASN A 11 -53.31 0.62 5.49
CA ASN A 11 -52.25 0.64 6.51
C ASN A 11 -51.54 -0.73 6.66
N LEU A 12 -52.28 -1.83 6.53
CA LEU A 12 -51.70 -3.18 6.59
C LEU A 12 -50.75 -3.44 5.41
N PHE A 13 -51.09 -2.92 4.23
CA PHE A 13 -50.26 -3.03 3.03
C PHE A 13 -48.95 -2.22 3.13
N PHE A 14 -49.01 -1.03 3.75
CA PHE A 14 -47.82 -0.19 3.97
C PHE A 14 -46.83 -0.81 4.96
N CYS A 15 -47.33 -1.50 6.00
CA CYS A 15 -46.46 -2.25 6.93
C CYS A 15 -45.78 -3.43 6.26
N LEU A 16 -46.47 -4.16 5.37
CA LEU A 16 -45.89 -5.32 4.68
C LEU A 16 -44.73 -4.93 3.77
N PHE A 17 -44.83 -3.77 3.11
CA PHE A 17 -43.79 -3.25 2.21
C PHE A 17 -42.53 -2.81 2.96
N LEU A 18 -42.68 -2.31 4.20
CA LEU A 18 -41.56 -1.96 5.06
C LEU A 18 -40.84 -3.20 5.62
N PHE A 19 -41.56 -4.28 5.91
CA PHE A 19 -40.96 -5.55 6.34
C PHE A 19 -40.13 -6.22 5.24
N LEU A 20 -40.63 -6.24 4.00
CA LEU A 20 -39.91 -6.85 2.87
C LEU A 20 -38.57 -6.18 2.54
N LYS A 21 -38.41 -4.87 2.80
CA LYS A 21 -37.12 -4.18 2.62
C LYS A 21 -36.14 -4.33 3.79
N ALA A 22 -36.62 -4.73 4.96
CA ALA A 22 -35.75 -4.95 6.12
C ALA A 22 -34.90 -6.23 5.96
N ASP A 23 -35.44 -7.23 5.25
CA ASP A 23 -34.76 -8.49 4.99
C ASP A 23 -33.50 -8.31 4.11
N ASP A 24 -33.56 -7.42 3.11
CA ASP A 24 -32.39 -7.08 2.28
C ASP A 24 -31.27 -6.46 3.12
N PHE A 25 -31.61 -5.60 4.09
CA PHE A 25 -30.62 -4.94 4.98
C PHE A 25 -30.05 -5.92 6.03
N LEU A 26 -30.85 -6.88 6.49
CA LEU A 26 -30.41 -7.96 7.37
C LEU A 26 -29.55 -9.01 6.65
N SER A 27 -29.77 -9.22 5.34
CA SER A 27 -28.95 -10.12 4.54
C SER A 27 -27.49 -9.64 4.42
N LEU A 28 -27.30 -8.33 4.24
CA LEU A 28 -25.97 -7.67 4.25
C LEU A 28 -25.26 -7.75 5.61
N LYS A 29 -26.02 -7.80 6.72
CA LYS A 29 -25.45 -7.91 8.07
C LYS A 29 -24.83 -9.29 8.34
N ASN A 30 -25.25 -10.31 7.60
CA ASN A 30 -24.76 -11.68 7.75
C ASN A 30 -23.54 -12.00 6.89
N GLU A 31 -23.19 -11.14 5.92
CA GLU A 31 -21.89 -11.20 5.29
C GLU A 31 -20.85 -10.68 6.27
N LYS A 32 -20.02 -11.60 6.78
CA LYS A 32 -18.81 -11.23 7.52
C LYS A 32 -17.90 -10.47 6.55
N VAL A 33 -18.01 -9.14 6.56
CA VAL A 33 -17.11 -8.27 5.80
C VAL A 33 -15.69 -8.59 6.27
N ASN A 34 -14.93 -9.25 5.40
CA ASN A 34 -13.58 -9.69 5.72
C ASN A 34 -12.61 -8.55 5.42
N PHE A 35 -12.23 -7.83 6.47
CA PHE A 35 -11.25 -6.74 6.41
C PHE A 35 -9.79 -7.24 6.40
N SER A 36 -9.54 -8.56 6.37
CA SER A 36 -8.18 -9.10 6.37
C SER A 36 -7.34 -8.65 5.16
N ASN A 37 -8.00 -8.23 4.08
CA ASN A 37 -7.35 -7.83 2.83
C ASN A 37 -7.37 -6.31 2.62
N LEU A 38 -7.70 -5.51 3.65
CA LEU A 38 -7.49 -4.06 3.55
C LEU A 38 -5.99 -3.76 3.59
N GLU A 39 -5.44 -3.46 2.42
CA GLU A 39 -4.14 -2.83 2.32
C GLU A 39 -4.26 -1.35 2.71
N ASN A 40 -3.20 -0.81 3.31
CA ASN A 40 -3.18 0.60 3.68
C ASN A 40 -3.09 1.43 2.39
N PRO A 41 -4.07 2.30 2.08
CA PRO A 41 -4.06 3.09 0.84
C PRO A 41 -2.91 4.11 0.78
N PHE A 42 -2.17 4.30 1.89
CA PHE A 42 -0.99 5.15 1.96
C PHE A 42 0.32 4.36 2.08
N SER A 43 0.29 3.02 2.10
CA SER A 43 1.51 2.22 2.09
C SER A 43 2.06 2.11 0.67
N ASN A 44 3.35 2.40 0.51
CA ASN A 44 4.06 2.19 -0.74
C ASN A 44 5.07 1.04 -0.56
N PRO A 45 4.80 -0.15 -1.14
CA PRO A 45 5.63 -1.33 -0.89
C PRO A 45 7.05 -1.19 -1.47
N TYR A 46 7.25 -0.37 -2.49
CA TYR A 46 8.57 -0.10 -3.04
C TYR A 46 9.38 0.82 -2.15
N LEU A 47 8.75 1.89 -1.64
CA LEU A 47 9.38 2.82 -0.72
C LEU A 47 9.83 2.12 0.58
N GLU A 48 9.01 1.21 1.12
CA GLU A 48 9.40 0.40 2.26
C GLU A 48 10.62 -0.49 1.99
N LYS A 49 10.73 -1.05 0.77
CA LYS A 49 11.91 -1.82 0.37
C LYS A 49 13.14 -0.94 0.23
N ILE A 50 12.99 0.26 -0.34
CA ILE A 50 14.07 1.25 -0.47
C ILE A 50 14.66 1.59 0.91
N TYR A 51 13.82 1.84 1.93
CA TYR A 51 14.31 2.13 3.28
C TYR A 51 14.97 0.95 3.99
N LYS A 52 14.73 -0.28 3.53
CA LYS A 52 15.35 -1.50 4.07
C LYS A 52 16.63 -1.89 3.32
N LEU A 53 17.02 -1.15 2.28
CA LEU A 53 18.22 -1.42 1.51
C LEU A 53 19.48 -1.41 2.37
N GLN A 54 20.35 -2.39 2.12
CA GLN A 54 21.67 -2.47 2.72
C GLN A 54 22.72 -2.42 1.63
N ILE A 55 23.67 -1.49 1.77
CA ILE A 55 24.78 -1.34 0.84
C ILE A 55 25.87 -2.30 1.26
N GLN A 56 26.08 -3.37 0.50
CA GLN A 56 27.07 -4.39 0.83
C GLN A 56 28.49 -3.95 0.48
N ALA A 57 28.65 -3.19 -0.61
CA ALA A 57 29.94 -2.66 -1.06
C ALA A 57 29.73 -1.46 -2.00
N ILE A 58 30.73 -0.57 -2.04
CA ILE A 58 30.86 0.48 -3.07
C ILE A 58 32.26 0.37 -3.63
N ILE A 59 32.39 0.25 -4.95
CA ILE A 59 33.66 0.15 -5.66
C ILE A 59 33.59 1.00 -6.93
N LEU A 60 34.49 2.00 -7.02
CA LEU A 60 34.51 2.95 -8.14
C LEU A 60 33.12 3.61 -8.33
N ASN A 61 32.48 3.34 -9.47
CA ASN A 61 31.15 3.85 -9.82
C ASN A 61 30.05 2.78 -9.75
N HIS A 62 30.25 1.75 -8.93
CA HIS A 62 29.29 0.66 -8.75
C HIS A 62 28.97 0.45 -7.27
N VAL A 63 27.72 0.09 -6.98
CA VAL A 63 27.23 -0.26 -5.65
C VAL A 63 26.68 -1.69 -5.66
N LYS A 64 26.98 -2.46 -4.62
CA LYS A 64 26.47 -3.81 -4.42
C LYS A 64 25.31 -3.79 -3.42
N ILE A 65 24.15 -4.29 -3.84
CA ILE A 65 22.90 -4.33 -3.06
C ILE A 65 22.22 -5.66 -3.37
N ASP A 66 21.77 -6.39 -2.34
CA ASP A 66 21.08 -7.68 -2.50
C ASP A 66 21.81 -8.64 -3.46
N ASP A 67 23.13 -8.73 -3.32
CA ASP A 67 24.04 -9.51 -4.18
C ASP A 67 24.17 -9.10 -5.66
N ASN A 68 23.52 -8.01 -6.06
CA ASN A 68 23.57 -7.46 -7.41
C ASN A 68 24.41 -6.16 -7.46
N TRP A 69 25.09 -5.95 -8.59
CA TRP A 69 25.84 -4.73 -8.86
C TRP A 69 25.00 -3.77 -9.69
N TYR A 70 24.99 -2.51 -9.25
CA TYR A 70 24.27 -1.41 -9.89
C TYR A 70 25.21 -0.26 -10.20
N LYS A 71 24.91 0.48 -11.27
CA LYS A 71 25.57 1.72 -11.67
C LYS A 71 24.55 2.86 -11.81
N ILE A 72 25.05 4.08 -11.97
CA ILE A 72 24.23 5.26 -12.19
C ILE A 72 23.25 5.02 -13.35
N ASN A 73 22.00 5.44 -13.13
CA ASN A 73 20.80 5.25 -13.95
C ASN A 73 20.14 3.87 -13.91
N ASP A 74 20.69 2.88 -13.22
CA ASP A 74 19.99 1.62 -12.99
C ASP A 74 18.79 1.82 -12.04
N GLU A 75 17.82 0.92 -12.12
CA GLU A 75 16.64 0.92 -11.26
C GLU A 75 16.74 -0.11 -10.14
N ILE A 76 16.40 0.32 -8.92
CA ILE A 76 16.31 -0.51 -7.71
C ILE A 76 14.94 -0.25 -7.09
N TYR A 77 14.06 -1.26 -7.07
CA TYR A 77 12.70 -1.14 -6.55
C TYR A 77 11.93 0.08 -7.12
N SER A 78 12.00 0.27 -8.44
CA SER A 78 11.39 1.39 -9.17
C SER A 78 11.97 2.78 -8.84
N ALA A 79 13.07 2.85 -8.09
CA ALA A 79 13.83 4.08 -7.89
C ALA A 79 15.09 4.09 -8.76
N LYS A 80 15.42 5.25 -9.33
CA LYS A 80 16.58 5.42 -10.20
C LYS A 80 17.81 5.81 -9.40
N LEU A 81 18.92 5.10 -9.58
CA LEU A 81 20.20 5.43 -8.96
C LEU A 81 20.81 6.68 -9.61
N LYS A 82 20.88 7.78 -8.87
CA LYS A 82 21.36 9.08 -9.38
C LYS A 82 22.80 9.38 -9.04
N ASP A 83 23.23 8.95 -7.87
CA ASP A 83 24.57 9.26 -7.37
C ASP A 83 25.09 8.13 -6.49
N ILE A 84 26.39 7.90 -6.58
CA ILE A 84 27.13 6.93 -5.76
C ILE A 84 28.27 7.69 -5.10
N LYS A 85 28.23 7.77 -3.78
CA LYS A 85 29.23 8.42 -2.94
C LYS A 85 30.04 7.36 -2.21
N GLU A 86 31.11 7.76 -1.54
CA GLU A 86 32.00 6.83 -0.81
C GLU A 86 31.28 5.95 0.22
N ASN A 87 30.22 6.47 0.86
CA ASN A 87 29.50 5.78 1.94
C ASN A 87 27.97 5.86 1.80
N ALA A 88 27.46 6.25 0.63
CA ALA A 88 26.03 6.44 0.43
C ALA A 88 25.66 6.38 -1.05
N ILE A 89 24.38 6.19 -1.30
CA ILE A 89 23.78 6.34 -2.63
C ILE A 89 22.61 7.31 -2.56
N VAL A 90 22.30 7.93 -3.70
CA VAL A 90 21.11 8.76 -3.89
C VAL A 90 20.21 8.09 -4.91
N LEU A 91 18.99 7.77 -4.48
CA LEU A 91 17.93 7.22 -5.32
C LEU A 91 16.90 8.32 -5.61
N GLU A 92 16.38 8.38 -6.83
CA GLU A 92 15.19 9.17 -7.17
C GLU A 92 13.98 8.25 -7.26
N TYR A 93 12.95 8.52 -6.47
CA TYR A 93 11.69 7.79 -6.46
C TYR A 93 10.53 8.78 -6.44
N ASP A 94 9.59 8.69 -7.37
CA ASP A 94 8.47 9.65 -7.49
C ASP A 94 8.91 11.13 -7.43
N ASN A 95 10.03 11.44 -8.10
CA ASN A 95 10.69 12.76 -8.14
C ASN A 95 11.27 13.25 -6.80
N GLU A 96 11.27 12.43 -5.75
CA GLU A 96 11.91 12.69 -4.48
C GLU A 96 13.31 12.05 -4.43
N LEU A 97 14.27 12.75 -3.82
CA LEU A 97 15.63 12.24 -3.62
C LEU A 97 15.78 11.59 -2.25
N ILE A 98 16.16 10.31 -2.25
CA ILE A 98 16.33 9.49 -1.05
C ILE A 98 17.81 9.14 -0.88
N LEU A 99 18.38 9.53 0.25
CA LEU A 99 19.76 9.20 0.62
C LEU A 99 19.80 7.91 1.45
N ILE A 100 20.47 6.88 0.94
CA ILE A 100 20.72 5.63 1.67
C ILE A 100 22.20 5.58 2.05
N LYS A 101 22.50 5.46 3.34
CA LYS A 101 23.88 5.39 3.85
C LYS A 101 24.29 3.94 4.06
N ALA A 102 25.54 3.62 3.73
CA ALA A 102 26.16 2.36 4.10
C ALA A 102 26.30 2.29 5.62
N GLN A 103 26.06 1.13 6.22
CA GLN A 103 26.29 0.96 7.65
C GLN A 103 27.79 0.70 7.88
N SER A 104 28.33 1.20 8.98
CA SER A 104 29.77 1.17 9.29
C SER A 104 30.39 -0.24 9.42
N ASN A 105 29.60 -1.31 9.34
CA ASN A 105 30.06 -2.70 9.33
C ASN A 105 30.12 -3.31 7.93
N ASP A 106 29.65 -2.59 6.90
CA ASP A 106 29.79 -2.98 5.51
C ASP A 106 31.23 -2.66 5.09
N LYS A 107 31.97 -3.65 4.58
CA LYS A 107 33.38 -3.47 4.18
C LYS A 107 33.45 -2.49 3.01
N ILE A 108 33.64 -1.20 3.30
CA ILE A 108 33.94 -0.18 2.31
C ILE A 108 35.40 -0.40 1.88
N LEU A 109 35.58 -0.91 0.66
CA LEU A 109 36.90 -1.12 0.05
C LEU A 109 37.25 0.14 -0.75
N ILE A 110 38.09 0.99 -0.16
CA ILE A 110 38.66 2.17 -0.82
C ILE A 110 39.92 1.72 -1.56
N ASN A 111 40.06 2.08 -2.84
CA ASN A 111 41.31 1.95 -3.61
C ASN A 111 41.66 3.27 -4.28
#